data_AF-A0A269PVA8-F1
#
_entry.id   AF-A0A269PVA8-F1
#
_cell.length_a   1.000
_cell.length_b   1.000
_cell.length_c   1.000
_cell.angle_alpha   90.00
_cell.angle_beta   90.00
_cell.angle_gamma   90.00
#
_symmetry.space_group_name_H-M   'P 1'
#
loop_
_entity.id
_entity.type
_entity.pdbx_description
1 polymer ?
#
loop_
_entity_poly.entity_id
_entity_poly.type
_entity_poly.pdbx_seq_one_letter_code
_entity_poly.pdbx_strand_id
1 'polypeptide(L)' 'MSVALLTTLYGDLLANGFTGPLANKLGERADEIKQHMMLVRDGIMYISRGDNPKLILDMLASYLGENIQTPGTEKAIKN' A
#
# COMPACT_ATOMS: atom_id res chain seq x y z
N MET A 1 23.73 -36.59 -20.79
CA MET A 1 22.38 -36.32 -20.23
C MET A 1 22.40 -35.43 -18.98
N SER A 2 23.45 -35.42 -18.16
CA SER A 2 23.47 -34.71 -16.86
C SER A 2 23.39 -33.17 -16.94
N VAL A 3 23.89 -32.55 -18.00
CA VAL A 3 23.88 -31.08 -18.15
C VAL A 3 22.45 -30.53 -18.31
N ALA A 4 21.56 -31.28 -18.98
CA ALA A 4 20.18 -30.87 -19.18
C ALA A 4 19.41 -30.80 -17.84
N LEU A 5 19.60 -31.79 -16.98
CA LEU A 5 18.96 -31.82 -15.66
C LEU A 5 19.46 -30.69 -14.75
N LEU A 6 20.75 -30.33 -14.84
CA LEU A 6 21.29 -29.18 -14.11
C LEU A 6 20.69 -27.87 -14.60
N THR A 7 20.57 -27.67 -15.91
CA THR A 7 19.91 -26.46 -16.46
C THR A 7 18.45 -26.35 -16.03
N THR A 8 17.70 -27.45 -15.99
CA THR A 8 16.32 -27.46 -15.47
C THR A 8 16.27 -27.14 -13.97
N LEU A 9 17.16 -27.73 -13.18
CA LEU A 9 17.24 -27.50 -11.74
C LEU A 9 17.59 -26.04 -11.42
N TYR A 10 18.57 -25.45 -12.12
CA TYR A 10 18.95 -24.05 -11.92
C TYR A 10 17.84 -23.08 -12.33
N GLY A 11 17.10 -23.38 -13.41
CA GLY A 11 15.95 -22.58 -13.82
C GLY A 11 14.82 -22.59 -12.78
N ASP A 12 14.46 -23.76 -12.28
CA ASP A 12 13.41 -23.92 -11.28
C ASP A 12 13.77 -23.26 -9.93
N LEU A 13 15.02 -23.43 -9.48
CA LEU A 13 15.54 -22.77 -8.27
C LEU A 13 15.52 -21.25 -8.35
N LEU A 14 15.87 -20.67 -9.50
CA LEU A 14 15.86 -19.23 -9.67
C LEU A 14 14.42 -18.70 -9.77
N ALA A 15 13.54 -19.36 -10.53
CA ALA A 15 12.17 -18.92 -10.70
C ALA A 15 11.36 -18.98 -9.40
N ASN A 16 11.35 -20.14 -8.73
CA ASN A 16 10.52 -20.36 -7.56
C ASN A 16 11.22 -19.96 -6.25
N GLY A 17 12.54 -20.17 -6.17
CA GLY A 17 13.31 -19.87 -4.96
C GLY A 17 13.71 -18.41 -4.80
N PHE A 18 14.00 -17.69 -5.89
CA PHE A 18 14.44 -16.28 -5.84
C PHE A 18 13.41 -15.30 -6.38
N THR A 19 12.94 -15.50 -7.61
CA THR A 19 12.05 -14.53 -8.27
C THR A 19 10.65 -14.51 -7.66
N GLY A 20 10.12 -15.66 -7.24
CA GLY A 20 8.83 -15.77 -6.54
C GLY A 20 8.72 -14.86 -5.31
N PRO A 21 9.53 -15.03 -4.26
CA PRO A 21 9.46 -14.17 -3.07
C PRO A 21 9.81 -12.71 -3.36
N LEU A 22 10.69 -12.45 -4.35
CA LEU A 22 11.04 -11.10 -4.76
C LEU A 22 9.86 -10.36 -5.39
N ALA A 23 9.11 -11.03 -6.27
CA ALA A 23 7.91 -10.49 -6.90
C ALA A 23 6.82 -10.18 -5.87
N ASN A 24 6.59 -11.09 -4.90
CA ASN A 24 5.62 -10.87 -3.83
C ASN A 24 5.97 -9.65 -2.98
N LYS A 25 7.22 -9.55 -2.52
CA LYS A 25 7.67 -8.43 -1.69
C LYS A 25 7.60 -7.09 -2.43
N LEU A 26 7.87 -7.09 -3.74
CA LEU A 26 7.75 -5.90 -4.55
C LEU A 26 6.28 -5.52 -4.78
N GLY A 27 5.42 -6.52 -4.97
CA GLY A 27 3.97 -6.34 -5.11
C GLY A 27 3.33 -5.74 -3.86
N GLU A 28 3.67 -6.24 -2.68
CA GLU A 28 3.20 -5.69 -1.40
C GLU A 28 3.59 -4.22 -1.25
N ARG A 29 4.86 -3.87 -1.49
CA ARG A 29 5.30 -2.47 -1.44
C ARG A 29 4.64 -1.60 -2.50
N ALA A 30 4.41 -2.13 -3.70
CA ALA A 30 3.71 -1.39 -4.75
C ALA A 30 2.26 -1.09 -4.35
N ASP A 31 1.59 -2.02 -3.67
CA ASP A 31 0.21 -1.83 -3.22
C ASP A 31 0.12 -0.80 -2.08
N GLU A 32 1.06 -0.84 -1.11
CA GLU A 32 1.20 0.20 -0.09
C GLU A 32 1.35 1.60 -0.72
N ILE A 33 2.28 1.73 -1.67
CA ILE A 33 2.53 3.00 -2.37
C ILE A 33 1.27 3.43 -3.14
N LYS A 34 0.57 2.50 -3.79
CA LYS A 34 -0.66 2.79 -4.53
C LYS A 34 -1.74 3.32 -3.60
N GLN A 35 -1.92 2.74 -2.40
CA GLN A 35 -2.87 3.23 -1.39
C GLN A 35 -2.56 4.67 -0.98
N HIS A 36 -1.29 5.00 -0.74
CA HIS A 36 -0.88 6.37 -0.41
C HIS A 36 -1.15 7.35 -1.55
N MET A 37 -0.85 6.96 -2.80
CA MET A 37 -1.16 7.80 -3.97
C MET A 37 -2.66 7.99 -4.16
N MET A 38 -3.47 6.96 -3.91
CA MET A 38 -4.93 7.04 -3.96
C MET A 38 -5.48 8.04 -2.93
N LEU A 39 -4.98 7.99 -1.68
CA LEU A 39 -5.33 8.98 -0.65
C LEU A 39 -5.04 10.42 -1.11
N VAL A 40 -3.83 10.68 -1.61
CA VAL A 40 -3.46 12.04 -2.05
C VAL A 40 -4.31 12.48 -3.24
N ARG A 41 -4.54 11.59 -4.21
CA ARG A 41 -5.36 11.86 -5.40
C ARG A 41 -6.80 12.22 -5.00
N ASP A 42 -7.41 11.41 -4.15
CA ASP A 42 -8.79 11.61 -3.72
C ASP A 42 -8.90 12.89 -2.89
N GLY A 43 -7.93 13.16 -2.01
CA GLY A 43 -7.84 14.42 -1.26
C GLY A 43 -7.86 15.65 -2.16
N ILE A 44 -7.02 15.68 -3.20
CA ILE A 44 -6.99 16.79 -4.16
C ILE A 44 -8.33 16.89 -4.93
N MET A 45 -8.91 15.76 -5.34
CA MET A 45 -10.18 15.74 -6.07
C MET A 45 -11.32 16.34 -5.25
N TYR A 46 -11.40 16.01 -3.95
CA TYR A 46 -12.42 16.55 -3.05
C TYR A 46 -12.21 18.03 -2.74
N ILE A 47 -10.96 18.47 -2.53
CA ILE A 47 -10.64 19.90 -2.36
C ILE A 47 -11.07 20.68 -3.60
N SER A 48 -10.79 20.15 -4.80
CA SER A 48 -11.18 20.80 -6.06
C SER A 48 -12.69 20.86 -6.29
N ARG A 49 -13.47 19.93 -5.72
CA ARG A 49 -14.93 19.90 -5.82
C ARG A 49 -15.62 20.80 -4.80
N GLY A 50 -14.91 21.26 -3.77
CA GLY A 50 -15.47 22.12 -2.72
C GLY A 50 -16.42 21.37 -1.78
N ASP A 51 -16.23 20.06 -1.61
CA ASP A 51 -17.02 19.25 -0.69
C ASP A 51 -16.75 19.63 0.78
N ASN A 52 -17.67 19.29 1.69
CA ASN A 52 -17.55 19.66 3.11
C ASN A 52 -16.28 19.05 3.72
N PRO A 53 -15.35 19.85 4.29
CA PRO A 53 -14.05 19.39 4.79
C PRO A 53 -14.15 18.30 5.85
N LYS A 54 -15.25 18.25 6.61
CA LYS A 54 -15.48 17.23 7.63
C LYS A 54 -15.72 15.84 7.02
N LEU A 55 -16.46 15.79 5.91
CA LEU A 55 -16.73 14.55 5.18
C LEU A 55 -15.48 14.01 4.48
N ILE A 56 -14.65 14.91 3.94
CA ILE A 56 -13.39 14.57 3.28
C ILE A 56 -12.43 13.93 4.30
N LEU A 57 -12.34 14.47 5.53
CA LEU A 57 -11.51 13.91 6.59
C LEU A 57 -11.94 12.50 7.00
N ASP A 58 -13.24 12.25 7.15
CA ASP A 58 -13.74 10.91 7.50
C ASP A 58 -13.45 9.88 6.39
N MET A 59 -13.58 10.27 5.12
CA MET A 59 -13.18 9.40 4.00
C MET A 59 -11.67 9.18 3.93
N LEU A 60 -10.85 10.22 4.07
CA LEU A 60 -9.38 10.09 4.07
C LEU A 60 -8.88 9.29 5.27
N ALA A 61 -9.57 9.37 6.43
CA ALA A 61 -9.27 8.55 7.60
C ALA A 61 -9.50 7.06 7.34
N SER A 62 -10.41 6.67 6.44
CA SER A 62 -10.59 5.26 6.06
C SER A 62 -9.40 4.68 5.29
N TYR A 63 -8.56 5.51 4.66
CA TYR A 63 -7.35 5.07 3.94
C TYR A 63 -6.12 4.98 4.86
N LEU A 64 -6.09 5.75 5.96
CA LEU A 64 -5.12 5.59 7.04
C LEU A 64 -5.69 4.54 8.01
N GLY A 65 -5.43 3.26 7.73
CA GLY A 65 -5.83 2.19 8.65
C GLY A 65 -5.51 2.51 10.12
N GLU A 66 -6.37 2.01 11.01
CA GLU A 66 -6.52 2.31 12.45
C GLU A 66 -5.23 2.42 13.31
N ASN A 67 -4.07 2.01 12.78
CA ASN A 67 -2.77 2.12 13.43
C ASN A 67 -2.15 3.53 13.39
N ILE A 68 -2.65 4.45 12.57
CA ILE A 68 -2.27 5.86 12.61
C ILE A 68 -3.45 6.65 13.20
N GLN A 69 -3.84 6.32 14.43
CA GLN A 69 -4.60 7.28 15.23
C GLN A 69 -3.67 8.47 15.49
N THR A 70 -3.84 9.51 14.67
CA THR A 70 -3.23 10.81 14.86
C THR A 70 -3.45 11.27 16.32
N PRO A 71 -2.40 11.75 17.03
CA PRO A 71 -2.50 12.28 18.40
C PRO A 71 -3.28 13.61 18.53
N GLY A 72 -4.29 13.84 17.68
CA GLY A 72 -5.05 15.08 17.56
C GLY A 72 -6.54 14.98 17.95
N THR A 73 -7.08 13.77 18.14
CA THR A 73 -8.49 13.58 18.55
C THR A 73 -8.71 13.61 20.06
N GLU A 74 -7.65 13.61 20.88
CA GLU A 74 -7.79 13.67 22.36
C GLU A 74 -8.00 15.10 22.90
N LYS A 75 -7.63 16.16 22.18
CA LYS A 75 -7.63 17.54 22.72
C LYS A 75 -8.91 18.35 22.49
N ALA A 76 -9.91 17.81 21.80
CA ALA A 76 -11.13 18.56 21.44
C ALA A 76 -12.37 18.19 22.28
N ILE A 77 -12.32 17.19 23.17
CA ILE A 77 -13.50 16.73 23.94
C ILE A 77 -13.37 17.09 25.44
N LYS A 78 -12.27 17.71 25.87
CA LYS A 78 -12.07 18.13 27.27
C LYS A 78 -11.93 19.65 27.37
N ASN A 79 -13.04 20.36 27.24
CA ASN A 79 -13.35 21.65 27.88
C ASN A 79 -14.84 21.96 27.70
#